data_AF-A0A971KQ71-F1
#
_entry.id   AF-A0A971KQ71-F1
#
_cell.length_a   1.000
_cell.length_b   1.000
_cell.length_c   1.000
_cell.angle_alpha   90.00
_cell.angle_beta   90.00
_cell.angle_gamma   90.00
#
_symmetry.space_group_name_H-M   'P 1'
#
loop_
_entity.id
_entity.type
_entity.pdbx_description
1 polymer ?
#
loop_
_entity_poly.entity_id
_entity_poly.type
_entity_poly.pdbx_seq_one_letter_code
_entity_poly.pdbx_strand_id
1 'polypeptide(L)'
;MAKRLVLVLLICHLLAGGVKAATNLPEVPDLLLGKGQGELQGMLGTPDYIKVYDHGPAQQYAYFTTDEWALIAPGLLADQGEDVFIVNAGGRQLQYHVTYTPAYPGGNRFAPSWLVGSYIIYGDGNTTLGSIGGILPASLDLKEVKGGWIQHFDPPYSPVLLLQWPADGLFPDEAFRRFRERGPVEVIVEIGLADYRAGQSLDPEGRIHYVVVRTGTLPQGLTEVSIEDLFD
;
A
#
# COMPACT_ATOMS: atom_id res chain seq x y z
N MET A 1 -15.99 10.76 67.08
CA MET A 1 -16.20 11.61 65.90
C MET A 1 -14.98 11.55 64.97
N ALA A 2 -15.23 11.14 63.73
CA ALA A 2 -14.55 11.53 62.49
C ALA A 2 -13.02 11.42 62.39
N LYS A 3 -12.41 10.23 62.43
CA LYS A 3 -11.06 9.98 61.87
C LYS A 3 -10.88 8.50 61.47
N ARG A 4 -11.44 8.07 60.32
CA ARG A 4 -11.03 6.81 59.63
C ARG A 4 -11.71 6.53 58.28
N LEU A 5 -12.23 7.55 57.57
CA LEU A 5 -13.02 7.32 56.35
C LEU A 5 -12.60 8.17 55.13
N VAL A 6 -11.31 8.50 54.99
CA VAL A 6 -10.82 9.29 53.83
C VAL A 6 -9.72 8.58 53.03
N LEU A 7 -9.19 7.44 53.47
CA LEU A 7 -8.06 6.77 52.81
C LEU A 7 -8.42 5.46 52.06
N VAL A 8 -9.68 5.27 51.67
CA VAL A 8 -10.09 4.13 50.81
C VAL A 8 -10.65 4.61 49.47
N LEU A 9 -11.08 5.88 49.36
CA LEU A 9 -11.61 6.42 48.09
C LEU A 9 -10.53 6.89 47.10
N LEU A 10 -9.27 7.06 47.54
CA LEU A 10 -8.18 7.54 46.69
C LEU A 10 -7.39 6.42 45.99
N ILE A 11 -7.52 5.16 46.42
CA ILE A 11 -6.82 4.02 45.78
C ILE A 11 -7.70 3.35 44.70
N CYS A 12 -9.03 3.44 44.81
CA CYS A 12 -9.92 2.96 43.75
C CYS A 12 -9.94 3.86 42.50
N HIS A 13 -9.50 5.11 42.59
CA HIS A 13 -9.39 6.01 41.42
C HIS A 13 -8.07 5.88 40.64
N LEU A 14 -7.06 5.21 41.19
CA LEU A 14 -5.78 4.96 40.50
C LEU A 14 -5.69 3.55 39.87
N LEU A 15 -6.61 2.64 40.22
CA LEU A 15 -6.75 1.33 39.58
C LEU A 15 -7.90 1.27 38.57
N ALA A 16 -8.73 2.32 38.49
CA ALA A 16 -9.67 2.56 37.40
C ALA A 16 -9.02 3.34 36.22
N GLY A 17 -7.77 3.78 36.38
CA GLY A 17 -6.91 4.31 35.31
C GLY A 17 -6.33 3.23 34.40
N GLY A 18 -6.89 2.02 34.44
CA GLY A 18 -6.82 1.07 33.35
C GLY A 18 -7.58 1.63 32.16
N VAL A 19 -6.98 2.64 31.52
CA VAL A 19 -7.19 2.94 30.12
C VAL A 19 -6.85 1.64 29.40
N LYS A 20 -7.83 0.74 29.31
CA LYS A 20 -8.13 0.12 28.04
C LYS A 20 -8.42 1.30 27.12
N ALA A 21 -7.36 1.92 26.62
CA ALA A 21 -7.31 2.18 25.21
C ALA A 21 -7.56 0.80 24.63
N ALA A 22 -8.84 0.50 24.39
CA ALA A 22 -9.17 -0.25 23.20
C ALA A 22 -8.41 0.52 22.14
N THR A 23 -7.27 -0.04 21.79
CA THR A 23 -6.48 0.30 20.64
C THR A 23 -7.45 0.16 19.47
N ASN A 24 -8.26 1.19 19.25
CA ASN A 24 -8.72 1.57 17.93
C ASN A 24 -7.47 2.06 17.20
N LEU A 25 -6.48 1.15 17.06
CA LEU A 25 -5.46 1.30 16.07
C LEU A 25 -6.24 1.39 14.76
N PRO A 26 -6.02 2.43 13.95
CA PRO A 26 -6.63 2.52 12.65
C PRO A 26 -6.57 1.16 11.95
N GLU A 27 -7.69 0.73 11.40
CA GLU A 27 -7.69 -0.44 10.51
C GLU A 27 -6.79 -0.12 9.31
N VAL A 28 -6.27 -1.17 8.67
CA VAL A 28 -5.49 -1.00 7.44
C VAL A 28 -6.34 -0.19 6.46
N PRO A 29 -5.81 0.91 5.88
CA PRO A 29 -6.54 1.71 4.92
C PRO A 29 -7.19 0.87 3.82
N ASP A 30 -8.41 1.25 3.46
CA ASP A 30 -9.11 0.66 2.32
C ASP A 30 -8.38 0.97 1.00
N LEU A 31 -8.74 0.28 -0.09
CA LEU A 31 -8.08 0.36 -1.39
C LEU A 31 -7.92 1.82 -1.86
N LEU A 32 -6.68 2.24 -2.14
CA LEU A 32 -6.40 3.63 -2.51
C LEU A 32 -6.53 3.91 -4.02
N LEU A 33 -6.53 2.85 -4.84
CA LEU A 33 -6.61 2.96 -6.30
C LEU A 33 -7.83 3.81 -6.71
N GLY A 34 -7.68 4.61 -7.77
CA GLY A 34 -8.76 5.41 -8.35
C GLY A 34 -9.12 6.67 -7.58
N LYS A 35 -8.59 6.88 -6.38
CA LYS A 35 -8.88 8.06 -5.57
C LYS A 35 -8.10 9.27 -6.06
N GLY A 36 -8.70 10.45 -5.93
CA GLY A 36 -8.00 11.72 -6.12
C GLY A 36 -7.21 12.13 -4.86
N GLN A 37 -6.33 13.12 -5.02
CA GLN A 37 -5.52 13.65 -3.91
C GLN A 37 -6.38 14.15 -2.72
N GLY A 38 -7.51 14.83 -3.00
CA GLY A 38 -8.40 15.32 -1.94
C GLY A 38 -9.09 14.20 -1.15
N GLU A 39 -9.43 13.09 -1.81
CA GLU A 39 -10.00 11.91 -1.14
C GLU A 39 -8.96 11.23 -0.25
N LEU A 40 -7.70 11.11 -0.74
CA LEU A 40 -6.60 10.59 0.07
C LEU A 40 -6.34 11.48 1.29
N GLN A 41 -6.40 12.80 1.15
CA GLN A 41 -6.28 13.70 2.29
C GLN A 41 -7.37 13.50 3.33
N GLY A 42 -8.60 13.21 2.90
CA GLY A 42 -9.70 12.86 3.80
C GLY A 42 -9.51 11.51 4.51
N MET A 43 -8.81 10.56 3.89
CA MET A 43 -8.59 9.21 4.42
C MET A 43 -7.34 9.07 5.29
N LEU A 44 -6.21 9.63 4.81
CA LEU A 44 -4.88 9.42 5.38
C LEU A 44 -4.28 10.69 6.00
N GLY A 45 -4.92 11.85 5.79
CA GLY A 45 -4.37 13.15 6.16
C GLY A 45 -3.39 13.68 5.12
N THR A 46 -2.49 14.58 5.53
CA THR A 46 -1.44 15.09 4.65
C THR A 46 -0.30 14.07 4.51
N PRO A 47 0.33 13.96 3.33
CA PRO A 47 1.57 13.17 3.20
C PRO A 47 2.61 13.63 4.23
N ASP A 48 3.38 12.69 4.77
CA ASP A 48 4.50 12.98 5.66
C ASP A 48 5.69 13.56 4.88
N TYR A 49 5.91 13.07 3.66
CA TYR A 49 6.93 13.57 2.74
C TYR A 49 6.62 13.19 1.29
N ILE A 50 7.34 13.83 0.38
CA ILE A 50 7.33 13.57 -1.05
C ILE A 50 8.65 12.93 -1.44
N LYS A 51 8.60 11.75 -2.07
CA LYS A 51 9.78 11.05 -2.60
C LYS A 51 9.87 11.27 -4.11
N VAL A 52 11.01 11.73 -4.59
CA VAL A 52 11.22 12.09 -5.99
C VAL A 52 12.44 11.34 -6.50
N TYR A 53 12.35 10.74 -7.68
CA TYR A 53 13.52 10.17 -8.32
C TYR A 53 14.32 11.27 -9.02
N ASP A 54 15.57 11.44 -8.62
CA ASP A 54 16.50 12.37 -9.25
C ASP A 54 17.21 11.67 -10.42
N HIS A 55 16.86 12.09 -11.64
CA HIS A 55 17.50 11.64 -12.88
C HIS A 55 18.90 12.22 -13.11
N GLY A 56 19.47 12.92 -12.13
CA GLY A 56 20.86 13.34 -12.14
C GLY A 56 21.86 12.18 -12.22
N PRO A 57 23.17 12.47 -12.34
CA PRO A 57 24.21 11.45 -12.57
C PRO A 57 24.28 10.36 -11.51
N ALA A 58 23.79 10.64 -10.30
CA ALA A 58 23.80 9.71 -9.18
C ALA A 58 22.57 8.78 -9.14
N GLN A 59 21.49 9.07 -9.88
CA GLN A 59 20.26 8.25 -9.92
C GLN A 59 19.73 7.90 -8.52
N GLN A 60 19.54 8.91 -7.69
CA GLN A 60 19.15 8.76 -6.27
C GLN A 60 17.71 9.22 -6.04
N TYR A 61 17.15 8.83 -4.90
CA TYR A 61 15.88 9.41 -4.44
C TYR A 61 16.15 10.60 -3.53
N ALA A 62 15.41 11.69 -3.76
CA ALA A 62 15.32 12.85 -2.89
C ALA A 62 14.00 12.83 -2.13
N TYR A 63 14.01 13.38 -0.93
CA TYR A 63 12.87 13.41 -0.02
C TYR A 63 12.64 14.84 0.45
N PHE A 64 11.40 15.30 0.37
CA PHE A 64 11.01 16.65 0.71
C PHE A 64 9.82 16.63 1.65
N THR A 65 9.76 17.55 2.61
CA THR A 65 8.50 17.87 3.28
C THR A 65 7.49 18.42 2.27
N THR A 66 6.20 18.40 2.60
CA THR A 66 5.15 18.98 1.73
C THR A 66 5.38 20.46 1.45
N ASP A 67 5.89 21.20 2.43
CA ASP A 67 6.18 22.64 2.31
C ASP A 67 7.38 22.90 1.39
N GLU A 68 8.47 22.13 1.55
CA GLU A 68 9.62 22.21 0.65
C GLU A 68 9.22 21.87 -0.79
N TRP A 69 8.43 20.80 -0.96
CA TRP A 69 7.95 20.39 -2.27
C TRP A 69 7.09 21.48 -2.93
N ALA A 70 6.18 22.11 -2.20
CA ALA A 70 5.33 23.18 -2.73
C ALA A 70 6.14 24.38 -3.26
N LEU A 71 7.33 24.64 -2.70
CA LEU A 71 8.22 25.71 -3.14
C LEU A 71 9.00 25.36 -4.42
N ILE A 72 9.39 24.10 -4.59
CA ILE A 72 10.30 23.68 -5.68
C ILE A 72 9.56 23.04 -6.86
N ALA A 73 8.42 22.38 -6.64
CA ALA A 73 7.68 21.65 -7.66
C ALA A 73 7.31 22.51 -8.89
N PRO A 74 6.90 23.79 -8.76
CA PRO A 74 6.59 24.62 -9.93
C PRO A 74 7.81 24.88 -10.85
N GLY A 75 9.03 24.76 -10.33
CA GLY A 75 10.27 24.98 -11.06
C GLY A 75 11.00 23.71 -11.49
N LEU A 76 10.56 22.54 -11.03
CA LEU A 76 11.16 21.25 -11.36
C LEU A 76 10.53 20.68 -12.64
N LEU A 77 11.38 20.38 -13.63
CA LEU A 77 11.03 19.54 -14.78
C LEU A 77 11.10 18.04 -14.41
N ALA A 78 10.73 17.68 -13.17
CA ALA A 78 10.76 16.32 -12.68
C ALA A 78 9.38 15.65 -12.83
N ASP A 79 9.38 14.32 -12.91
CA ASP A 79 8.15 13.55 -12.78
C ASP A 79 7.48 13.86 -11.43
N GLN A 80 6.14 13.74 -11.41
CA GLN A 80 5.37 13.91 -10.18
C GLN A 80 5.93 12.94 -9.11
N GLY A 81 6.41 13.48 -7.99
CA GLY A 81 6.90 12.69 -6.87
C GLY A 81 5.82 11.76 -6.30
N GLU A 82 6.25 10.76 -5.53
CA GLU A 82 5.39 9.89 -4.74
C GLU A 82 4.96 10.63 -3.47
N ASP A 83 3.65 10.73 -3.20
CA ASP A 83 3.14 11.12 -1.89
C ASP A 83 3.37 9.95 -0.93
N VAL A 84 4.06 10.19 0.19
CA VAL A 84 4.33 9.15 1.19
C VAL A 84 3.58 9.41 2.48
N PHE A 85 2.79 8.43 2.90
CA PHE A 85 2.01 8.46 4.14
C PHE A 85 2.53 7.39 5.11
N ILE A 86 2.75 7.78 6.37
CA ILE A 86 3.13 6.89 7.47
C ILE A 86 1.88 6.62 8.29
N VAL A 87 1.35 5.41 8.18
CA VAL A 87 0.11 5.01 8.84
C VAL A 87 0.41 3.99 9.94
N ASN A 88 -0.06 4.27 11.15
CA ASN A 88 -0.03 3.30 12.23
C ASN A 88 -1.33 2.48 12.19
N ALA A 89 -1.28 1.27 11.62
CA ALA A 89 -2.45 0.40 11.44
C ALA A 89 -2.18 -1.01 11.96
N GLY A 90 -3.17 -1.63 12.62
CA GLY A 90 -3.04 -3.00 13.15
C GLY A 90 -1.86 -3.22 14.11
N GLY A 91 -1.37 -2.16 14.76
CA GLY A 91 -0.21 -2.20 15.67
C GLY A 91 1.14 -2.12 14.96
N ARG A 92 1.13 -1.82 13.66
CA ARG A 92 2.29 -1.73 12.78
C ARG A 92 2.40 -0.33 12.21
N GLN A 93 3.62 0.07 11.86
CA GLN A 93 3.85 1.27 11.08
C GLN A 93 4.04 0.87 9.62
N LEU A 94 3.16 1.36 8.75
CA LEU A 94 3.16 1.09 7.33
C LEU A 94 3.47 2.38 6.57
N GLN A 95 4.22 2.28 5.48
CA GLN A 95 4.45 3.41 4.58
C GLN A 95 3.74 3.17 3.26
N TYR A 96 2.88 4.09 2.86
CA TYR A 96 2.17 4.08 1.58
C TYR A 96 2.81 5.08 0.65
N HIS A 97 3.45 4.60 -0.41
CA HIS A 97 4.04 5.39 -1.48
C HIS A 97 3.07 5.45 -2.64
N VAL A 98 2.42 6.58 -2.83
CA VAL A 98 1.31 6.75 -3.78
C VAL A 98 1.81 7.39 -5.07
N THR A 99 1.49 6.75 -6.20
CA THR A 99 1.76 7.29 -7.53
C THR A 99 0.45 7.60 -8.24
N TYR A 100 0.31 8.85 -8.67
CA TYR A 100 -0.85 9.30 -9.45
C TYR A 100 -0.61 9.10 -10.94
N THR A 101 -1.65 8.71 -11.66
CA THR A 101 -1.66 8.53 -13.10
C THR A 101 -2.80 9.37 -13.69
N PRO A 102 -2.60 10.03 -14.84
CA PRO A 102 -3.66 10.83 -15.45
C PRO A 102 -4.75 9.90 -16.01
N ALA A 103 -5.97 10.08 -15.52
CA ALA A 103 -7.19 9.48 -16.04
C ALA A 103 -7.95 10.50 -16.89
N TYR A 104 -8.55 10.04 -17.99
CA TYR A 104 -9.23 10.89 -18.97
C TYR A 104 -10.73 10.57 -19.04
N PRO A 105 -11.52 10.95 -18.00
CA PRO A 105 -12.95 10.65 -17.98
C PRO A 105 -13.66 11.28 -19.18
N GLY A 106 -14.51 10.50 -19.86
CA GLY A 106 -15.25 10.94 -21.04
C GLY A 106 -14.36 11.25 -22.25
N GLY A 107 -13.10 10.76 -22.27
CA GLY A 107 -12.17 10.92 -23.39
C GLY A 107 -11.57 12.33 -23.54
N ASN A 108 -11.78 13.24 -22.59
CA ASN A 108 -11.22 14.59 -22.66
C ASN A 108 -9.72 14.60 -22.33
N ARG A 109 -8.88 14.57 -23.38
CA ARG A 109 -7.42 14.57 -23.27
C ARG A 109 -6.80 15.86 -22.72
N PHE A 110 -7.57 16.94 -22.62
CA PHE A 110 -7.07 18.26 -22.23
C PHE A 110 -7.34 18.62 -20.76
N ALA A 111 -8.09 17.79 -20.04
CA ALA A 111 -8.38 17.97 -18.62
C ALA A 111 -8.32 16.62 -17.89
N PRO A 112 -7.11 16.05 -17.69
CA PRO A 112 -6.98 14.81 -16.94
C PRO A 112 -7.34 15.02 -15.46
N SER A 113 -7.94 14.01 -14.87
CA SER A 113 -8.00 13.85 -13.41
C SER A 113 -6.82 13.00 -12.97
N TRP A 114 -6.07 13.45 -11.96
CA TRP A 114 -4.94 12.68 -11.42
C TRP A 114 -5.45 11.77 -10.31
N LEU A 115 -5.46 10.48 -10.59
CA LEU A 115 -5.99 9.45 -9.69
C LEU A 115 -4.87 8.49 -9.31
N VAL A 116 -4.98 7.83 -8.16
CA VAL A 116 -4.02 6.79 -7.77
C VAL A 116 -4.05 5.65 -8.78
N GLY A 117 -2.96 5.45 -9.52
CA GLY A 117 -2.82 4.33 -10.46
C GLY A 117 -2.12 3.12 -9.83
N SER A 118 -1.22 3.39 -8.88
CA SER A 118 -0.54 2.38 -8.10
C SER A 118 -0.03 2.96 -6.80
N TYR A 119 0.20 2.09 -5.82
CA TYR A 119 0.92 2.46 -4.62
C TYR A 119 1.70 1.27 -4.06
N ILE A 120 2.75 1.57 -3.30
CA ILE A 120 3.60 0.59 -2.63
C ILE A 120 3.37 0.70 -1.13
N ILE A 121 3.18 -0.44 -0.47
CA ILE A 121 3.11 -0.58 0.97
C ILE A 121 4.44 -1.19 1.44
N TYR A 122 5.18 -0.45 2.27
CA TYR A 122 6.31 -1.00 3.01
C TYR A 122 5.88 -1.28 4.44
N GLY A 123 6.12 -2.51 4.89
CA GLY A 123 5.91 -2.91 6.28
C GLY A 123 7.07 -2.51 7.20
N ASP A 124 6.93 -2.86 8.47
CA ASP A 124 7.90 -2.64 9.55
C ASP A 124 9.19 -3.49 9.45
N GLY A 125 9.44 -4.16 8.32
CA GLY A 125 10.60 -5.02 8.08
C GLY A 125 10.50 -6.45 8.66
N ASN A 126 9.43 -6.76 9.40
CA ASN A 126 9.17 -8.10 9.92
C ASN A 126 7.95 -8.77 9.28
N THR A 127 7.38 -8.17 8.23
CA THR A 127 6.25 -8.78 7.51
C THR A 127 6.66 -10.09 6.86
N THR A 128 5.91 -11.14 7.18
CA THR A 128 6.00 -12.45 6.52
C THR A 128 4.85 -12.65 5.56
N LEU A 129 4.99 -13.59 4.64
CA LEU A 129 3.96 -13.93 3.66
C LEU A 129 2.66 -14.37 4.33
N GLY A 130 2.72 -15.19 5.38
CA GLY A 130 1.54 -15.62 6.14
C GLY A 130 0.84 -14.50 6.91
N SER A 131 1.53 -13.38 7.16
CA SER A 131 0.95 -12.20 7.84
C SER A 131 0.36 -11.16 6.88
N ILE A 132 0.34 -11.44 5.57
CA ILE A 132 0.07 -10.41 4.56
C ILE A 132 -1.36 -9.85 4.62
N GLY A 133 -2.34 -10.64 5.05
CA GLY A 133 -3.71 -10.16 5.26
C GLY A 133 -3.80 -8.99 6.25
N GLY A 134 -2.82 -8.84 7.15
CA GLY A 134 -2.73 -7.71 8.08
C GLY A 134 -2.13 -6.42 7.50
N ILE A 135 -1.77 -6.42 6.20
CA ILE A 135 -1.27 -5.23 5.49
C ILE A 135 -1.99 -4.95 4.17
N LEU A 136 -2.74 -5.92 3.65
CA LEU A 136 -3.55 -5.72 2.45
C LEU A 136 -4.71 -4.76 2.75
N PRO A 137 -5.12 -3.95 1.75
CA PRO A 137 -6.33 -3.14 1.87
C PRO A 137 -7.53 -3.97 2.30
N ALA A 138 -8.36 -3.42 3.18
CA ALA A 138 -9.48 -4.16 3.78
C ALA A 138 -10.49 -4.72 2.75
N SER A 139 -10.67 -4.06 1.61
CA SER A 139 -11.53 -4.54 0.53
C SER A 139 -10.94 -5.70 -0.30
N LEU A 140 -9.66 -6.05 -0.13
CA LEU A 140 -9.02 -7.15 -0.85
C LEU A 140 -9.03 -8.42 0.01
N ASP A 141 -10.18 -9.10 0.03
CA ASP A 141 -10.30 -10.39 0.72
C ASP A 141 -9.51 -11.46 -0.03
N LEU A 142 -8.59 -12.13 0.67
CA LEU A 142 -7.78 -13.23 0.12
C LEU A 142 -8.64 -14.37 -0.47
N LYS A 143 -9.88 -14.54 0.01
CA LYS A 143 -10.84 -15.53 -0.53
C LYS A 143 -11.36 -15.19 -1.93
N GLU A 144 -11.21 -13.95 -2.36
CA GLU A 144 -11.63 -13.47 -3.69
C GLU A 144 -10.50 -13.47 -4.71
N VAL A 145 -9.31 -13.95 -4.34
CA VAL A 145 -8.18 -14.06 -5.27
C VAL A 145 -8.54 -15.03 -6.40
N LYS A 146 -8.46 -14.55 -7.63
CA LYS A 146 -8.71 -15.32 -8.86
C LYS A 146 -7.56 -16.26 -9.21
N GLY A 147 -6.36 -15.95 -8.76
CA GLY A 147 -5.17 -16.77 -9.00
C GLY A 147 -3.89 -16.13 -8.45
N GLY A 148 -2.85 -16.96 -8.36
CA GLY A 148 -1.51 -16.58 -7.95
C GLY A 148 -0.47 -17.01 -8.98
N TRP A 149 0.53 -16.17 -9.18
CA TRP A 149 1.65 -16.45 -10.07
C TRP A 149 2.96 -15.99 -9.48
N ILE A 150 4.03 -16.67 -9.84
CA ILE A 150 5.37 -16.22 -9.54
C ILE A 150 6.09 -15.74 -10.80
N GLN A 151 6.75 -14.60 -10.65
CA GLN A 151 7.67 -14.09 -11.64
C GLN A 151 9.08 -14.14 -11.07
N HIS A 152 9.94 -14.86 -11.78
CA HIS A 152 11.37 -14.92 -11.48
C HIS A 152 12.13 -13.87 -12.29
N PHE A 153 13.20 -13.38 -11.68
CA PHE A 153 14.15 -12.50 -12.32
C PHE A 153 15.54 -13.11 -12.22
N ASP A 154 16.42 -12.68 -13.12
CA ASP A 154 17.82 -13.05 -13.02
C ASP A 154 18.43 -12.43 -11.74
N PRO A 155 19.34 -13.15 -11.04
CA PRO A 155 20.06 -12.57 -9.92
C PRO A 155 20.71 -11.22 -10.29
N PRO A 156 20.68 -10.22 -9.39
CA PRO A 156 20.41 -10.30 -7.95
C PRO A 156 18.95 -9.99 -7.55
N TYR A 157 18.00 -9.93 -8.49
CA TYR A 157 16.63 -9.52 -8.20
C TYR A 157 15.83 -10.65 -7.55
N SER A 158 15.12 -10.33 -6.47
CA SER A 158 14.24 -11.31 -5.81
C SER A 158 12.98 -11.58 -6.62
N PRO A 159 12.42 -12.80 -6.54
CA PRO A 159 11.15 -13.13 -7.19
C PRO A 159 9.99 -12.34 -6.58
N VAL A 160 8.91 -12.22 -7.34
CA VAL A 160 7.67 -11.57 -6.89
C VAL A 160 6.50 -12.54 -7.02
N LEU A 161 5.64 -12.58 -6.01
CA LEU A 161 4.34 -13.24 -6.07
C LEU A 161 3.30 -12.21 -6.55
N LEU A 162 2.57 -12.55 -7.59
CA LEU A 162 1.49 -11.76 -8.18
C LEU A 162 0.16 -12.43 -7.82
N LEU A 163 -0.73 -11.67 -7.20
CA LEU A 163 -2.09 -12.08 -6.87
C LEU A 163 -3.08 -11.20 -7.63
N GLN A 164 -4.20 -11.77 -8.06
CA GLN A 164 -5.19 -11.07 -8.89
C GLN A 164 -6.58 -11.07 -8.25
N TRP A 165 -7.21 -9.89 -8.23
CA TRP A 165 -8.61 -9.69 -7.82
C TRP A 165 -9.44 -9.06 -8.95
N PRO A 166 -10.77 -9.30 -8.97
CA PRO A 166 -11.69 -8.55 -9.81
C PRO A 166 -11.56 -7.04 -9.59
N ALA A 167 -11.60 -6.26 -10.67
CA ALA A 167 -11.68 -4.79 -10.59
C ALA A 167 -13.10 -4.24 -10.80
N ASP A 168 -14.12 -5.10 -10.75
CA ASP A 168 -15.49 -4.77 -11.14
C ASP A 168 -16.02 -3.55 -10.37
N GLY A 169 -16.33 -2.47 -11.10
CA GLY A 169 -16.89 -1.25 -10.54
C GLY A 169 -15.91 -0.36 -9.76
N LEU A 170 -14.62 -0.72 -9.67
CA LEU A 170 -13.61 0.09 -8.97
C LEU A 170 -13.13 1.28 -9.81
N PHE A 171 -13.11 1.14 -11.15
CA PHE A 171 -12.64 2.18 -12.05
C PHE A 171 -13.54 2.31 -13.29
N PRO A 172 -13.60 3.49 -13.92
CA PRO A 172 -13.97 3.56 -15.32
C PRO A 172 -12.93 2.77 -16.13
N ASP A 173 -13.34 1.79 -16.94
CA ASP A 173 -12.45 0.97 -17.79
C ASP A 173 -11.48 1.80 -18.66
N GLU A 174 -11.86 3.05 -18.93
CA GLU A 174 -11.14 4.03 -19.75
C GLU A 174 -10.01 4.75 -19.01
N ALA A 175 -9.98 4.72 -17.67
CA ALA A 175 -9.11 5.58 -16.85
C ALA A 175 -7.67 5.06 -16.70
N PHE A 176 -7.44 3.75 -16.75
CA PHE A 176 -6.15 3.14 -16.34
C PHE A 176 -5.49 2.22 -17.37
N ARG A 177 -6.07 2.10 -18.57
CA ARG A 177 -5.55 1.16 -19.58
C ARG A 177 -4.34 1.73 -20.31
N ARG A 178 -3.20 1.03 -20.27
CA ARG A 178 -2.03 1.42 -21.07
C ARG A 178 -2.27 1.15 -22.56
N PHE A 179 -1.65 1.96 -23.42
CA PHE A 179 -1.71 1.79 -24.88
C PHE A 179 -1.14 0.41 -25.25
N ARG A 180 -2.03 -0.54 -25.62
CA ARG A 180 -1.81 -1.95 -26.02
C ARG A 180 -2.16 -3.03 -25.00
N GLU A 181 -2.58 -2.70 -23.78
CA GLU A 181 -3.10 -3.74 -22.87
C GLU A 181 -4.38 -4.36 -23.46
N ARG A 182 -4.51 -5.68 -23.39
CA ARG A 182 -5.66 -6.45 -23.90
C ARG A 182 -6.16 -7.37 -22.79
N GLY A 183 -7.48 -7.47 -22.65
CA GLY A 183 -8.13 -8.22 -21.56
C GLY A 183 -8.85 -7.30 -20.58
N PRO A 184 -9.54 -7.86 -19.58
CA PRO A 184 -10.13 -7.09 -18.48
C PRO A 184 -9.02 -6.41 -17.67
N VAL A 185 -9.29 -5.19 -17.21
CA VAL A 185 -8.45 -4.53 -16.20
C VAL A 185 -8.78 -5.17 -14.86
N GLU A 186 -7.75 -5.54 -14.11
CA GLU A 186 -7.89 -6.28 -12.85
C GLU A 186 -7.05 -5.58 -11.78
N VAL A 187 -7.32 -5.85 -10.50
CA VAL A 187 -6.44 -5.41 -9.42
C VAL A 187 -5.34 -6.46 -9.29
N ILE A 188 -4.09 -6.01 -9.40
CA ILE A 188 -2.91 -6.84 -9.28
C ILE A 188 -2.16 -6.40 -8.03
N VAL A 189 -1.92 -7.36 -7.14
CA VAL A 189 -1.04 -7.17 -5.99
C VAL A 189 0.26 -7.92 -6.25
N GLU A 190 1.37 -7.18 -6.22
CA GLU A 190 2.71 -7.73 -6.32
C GLU A 190 3.37 -7.74 -4.96
N ILE A 191 3.92 -8.87 -4.56
CA ILE A 191 4.54 -9.09 -3.26
C ILE A 191 6.01 -9.39 -3.51
N GLY A 192 6.88 -8.45 -3.13
CA GLY A 192 8.32 -8.61 -3.25
C GLY A 192 8.84 -9.58 -2.20
N LEU A 193 9.30 -10.75 -2.60
CA LEU A 193 9.85 -11.74 -1.67
C LEU A 193 11.28 -11.37 -1.30
N ALA A 194 11.69 -11.58 -0.05
CA ALA A 194 13.03 -11.19 0.38
C ALA A 194 14.12 -12.19 0.00
N ASP A 195 13.78 -13.47 -0.10
CA ASP A 195 14.72 -14.52 -0.48
C ASP A 195 14.62 -14.84 -1.97
N TYR A 196 15.75 -14.79 -2.67
CA TYR A 196 15.84 -15.18 -4.07
C TYR A 196 15.46 -16.66 -4.31
N ARG A 197 15.59 -17.51 -3.28
CA ARG A 197 15.19 -18.93 -3.30
C ARG A 197 13.72 -19.16 -3.01
N ALA A 198 13.00 -18.16 -2.48
CA ALA A 198 11.59 -18.27 -2.15
C ALA A 198 10.72 -18.61 -3.37
N GLY A 199 11.25 -18.45 -4.59
CA GLY A 199 10.52 -18.82 -5.79
C GLY A 199 10.41 -20.32 -6.06
N GLN A 200 11.03 -21.18 -5.25
CA GLN A 200 10.88 -22.64 -5.38
C GLN A 200 9.78 -23.20 -4.45
N SER A 201 9.51 -22.53 -3.33
CA SER A 201 8.45 -22.86 -2.38
C SER A 201 8.04 -21.61 -1.62
N LEU A 202 6.77 -21.27 -1.66
CA LEU A 202 6.21 -20.13 -0.94
C LEU A 202 6.06 -20.51 0.54
N ASP A 203 7.04 -20.10 1.35
CA ASP A 203 7.07 -20.32 2.80
C ASP A 203 6.27 -19.21 3.52
N PRO A 204 5.25 -19.52 4.34
CA PRO A 204 4.52 -18.53 5.13
C PRO A 204 5.41 -17.69 6.05
N GLU A 205 6.53 -18.22 6.53
CA GLU A 205 7.52 -17.50 7.35
C GLU A 205 8.50 -16.66 6.52
N GLY A 206 8.44 -16.79 5.18
CA GLY A 206 9.22 -16.02 4.23
C GLY A 206 8.96 -14.53 4.39
N ARG A 207 10.02 -13.74 4.55
CA ARG A 207 9.93 -12.29 4.65
C ARG A 207 9.54 -11.67 3.31
N ILE A 208 8.75 -10.61 3.37
CA ILE A 208 8.43 -9.77 2.21
C ILE A 208 9.07 -8.39 2.37
N HIS A 209 9.48 -7.79 1.26
CA HIS A 209 10.06 -6.45 1.22
C HIS A 209 9.01 -5.36 1.05
N TYR A 210 8.02 -5.60 0.19
CA TYR A 210 7.02 -4.63 -0.19
C TYR A 210 5.77 -5.32 -0.75
N VAL A 211 4.69 -4.55 -0.81
CA VAL A 211 3.47 -4.90 -1.55
C VAL A 211 3.13 -3.77 -2.50
N VAL A 212 3.06 -4.01 -3.80
CA VAL A 212 2.53 -3.04 -4.77
C VAL A 212 1.09 -3.40 -5.06
N VAL A 213 0.20 -2.42 -4.98
CA VAL A 213 -1.19 -2.55 -5.43
C VAL A 213 -1.36 -1.66 -6.65
N ARG A 214 -1.81 -2.25 -7.76
CA ARG A 214 -1.97 -1.56 -9.04
C ARG A 214 -3.11 -2.11 -9.86
N THR A 215 -3.63 -1.30 -10.78
CA THR A 215 -4.47 -1.79 -11.86
C THR A 215 -3.62 -2.30 -13.02
N GLY A 216 -4.08 -3.31 -13.74
CA GLY A 216 -3.52 -3.64 -15.05
C GLY A 216 -3.89 -5.03 -15.54
N THR A 217 -3.17 -5.48 -16.56
CA THR A 217 -3.24 -6.85 -17.06
C THR A 217 -2.06 -7.67 -16.55
N LEU A 218 -2.26 -8.96 -16.29
CA LEU A 218 -1.16 -9.85 -15.90
C LEU A 218 -0.09 -9.94 -17.01
N PRO A 219 1.20 -9.93 -16.64
CA PRO A 219 2.29 -10.24 -17.57
C PRO A 219 2.13 -11.61 -18.25
N GLN A 220 2.71 -11.77 -19.44
CA GLN A 220 2.79 -13.06 -20.11
C GLN A 220 3.99 -13.87 -19.58
N GLY A 221 3.91 -15.22 -19.66
CA GLY A 221 5.03 -16.10 -19.32
C GLY A 221 5.21 -16.35 -17.81
N LEU A 222 4.17 -16.11 -17.02
CA LEU A 222 4.15 -16.35 -15.58
C LEU A 222 4.00 -17.84 -15.24
N THR A 223 4.55 -18.26 -14.10
CA THR A 223 4.33 -19.60 -13.56
C THR A 223 3.21 -19.54 -12.53
N GLU A 224 2.11 -20.26 -12.78
CA GLU A 224 0.98 -20.36 -11.86
C GLU A 224 1.36 -21.12 -10.59
N VAL A 225 0.84 -20.67 -9.45
CA VAL A 225 1.10 -21.26 -8.13
C VAL A 225 -0.21 -21.41 -7.37
N SER A 226 -0.33 -22.48 -6.58
CA SER A 226 -1.41 -22.58 -5.60
C SER A 226 -1.14 -21.63 -4.44
N ILE A 227 -2.19 -20.96 -3.99
CA ILE A 227 -2.13 -19.99 -2.88
C ILE A 227 -3.01 -20.39 -1.70
N GLU A 228 -3.76 -21.49 -1.82
CA GLU A 228 -4.68 -21.97 -0.77
C GLU A 228 -3.92 -22.23 0.54
N ASP A 229 -2.73 -22.83 0.47
CA ASP A 229 -1.91 -23.15 1.63
C ASP A 229 -1.17 -21.94 2.26
N LEU A 230 -1.22 -20.75 1.63
CA LEU A 230 -0.46 -19.58 2.09
C LEU A 230 -1.21 -18.73 3.12
N PHE A 231 -2.54 -18.88 3.16
CA PHE A 231 -3.43 -17.94 3.83
C PHE A 231 -4.42 -18.61 4.80
N ASP A 232 -4.29 -19.93 5.00
CA ASP A 232 -5.07 -20.75 5.94
C ASP A 232 -4.49 -20.79 7.37
#